data_AF-Q28TD2-F1
#
_entry.id   AF-Q28TD2-F1
#
_cell.length_a   1.000
_cell.length_b   1.000
_cell.length_c   1.000
_cell.angle_alpha   90.00
_cell.angle_beta   90.00
_cell.angle_gamma   90.00
#
_symmetry.space_group_name_H-M   'P 1'
#
loop_
_entity.id
_entity.type
_entity.pdbx_description
1 polymer ?
#
loop_
_entity_poly.entity_id
_entity_poly.type
_entity_poly.pdbx_seq_one_letter_code
_entity_poly.pdbx_strand_id
1 'polypeptide(L)'
;MKSVGYAMLALLAAGSATAQTWQSDTGDSTALLYAGAFAPGGTTSFSCTTPSPQNVPLIETGDHESIRTDTPYDIVVGFNIDLMDPFTLPEQLDTVRIILDDVPYTLPRVSYSDFYGSWTVWMQMTDGLFPALTRAQSMVVDTGTGTAYAYPTDGLRDAVLATVNFCISGWEAQGDIAPRALSAWSGGQLAPAPAPIAAPTPASTPAPSGGQALLPGLSPAPTFPIPDQAPQVAIDRMVAQCQGEFSVDPSAVQAADVDGDGAPDYILNYSGVECFGGLTGRAYCGAANCQFDVFLSSRAYANPSEFLAIALDPVVDGQGRTGLLMASTLFGCADGACDTPFYWDGTQFTQ
;
A
#
# COMPACT_ATOMS: atom_id res chain seq x y z
N MET A 1 -79.05 -6.37 12.68
CA MET A 1 -77.61 -6.68 12.56
C MET A 1 -77.01 -5.63 11.64
N LYS A 2 -76.20 -4.70 12.20
CA LYS A 2 -75.53 -3.62 11.46
C LYS A 2 -74.04 -3.99 11.39
N SER A 3 -73.53 -4.26 10.20
CA SER A 3 -72.10 -4.51 9.97
C SER A 3 -71.45 -3.21 9.49
N VAL A 4 -70.53 -2.70 10.31
CA VAL A 4 -69.65 -1.56 10.01
C VAL A 4 -68.42 -2.11 9.31
N GLY A 5 -68.23 -1.77 8.04
CA GLY A 5 -67.01 -2.06 7.28
C GLY A 5 -66.00 -0.93 7.43
N TYR A 6 -64.88 -1.20 8.09
CA TYR A 6 -63.72 -0.30 8.12
C TYR A 6 -62.87 -0.52 6.87
N ALA A 7 -62.74 0.50 6.03
CA ALA A 7 -61.76 0.56 4.96
C ALA A 7 -60.43 1.05 5.55
N MET A 8 -59.42 0.17 5.60
CA MET A 8 -58.03 0.56 5.85
C MET A 8 -57.46 1.21 4.59
N LEU A 9 -57.17 2.51 4.68
CA LEU A 9 -56.39 3.24 3.69
C LEU A 9 -54.91 3.09 4.07
N ALA A 10 -54.16 2.24 3.35
CA ALA A 10 -52.72 2.12 3.49
C ALA A 10 -52.04 3.23 2.66
N LEU A 11 -51.56 4.29 3.31
CA LEU A 11 -50.64 5.25 2.68
C LEU A 11 -49.25 4.60 2.59
N LEU A 12 -48.87 4.16 1.39
CA LEU A 12 -47.48 3.85 1.05
C LEU A 12 -46.73 5.19 0.88
N ALA A 13 -46.08 5.66 1.94
CA ALA A 13 -45.08 6.71 1.83
C ALA A 13 -43.82 6.09 1.21
N ALA A 14 -43.70 6.18 -0.11
CA ALA A 14 -42.44 5.95 -0.80
C ALA A 14 -41.51 7.12 -0.45
N GLY A 15 -40.82 7.02 0.69
CA GLY A 15 -39.72 7.91 1.01
C GLY A 15 -38.62 7.68 -0.01
N SER A 16 -38.32 8.69 -0.82
CA SER A 16 -37.10 8.70 -1.63
C SER A 16 -35.92 8.56 -0.67
N ALA A 17 -35.32 7.39 -0.59
CA ALA A 17 -34.03 7.24 0.04
C ALA A 17 -33.06 8.10 -0.78
N THR A 18 -32.73 9.29 -0.27
CA THR A 18 -31.65 10.09 -0.83
C THR A 18 -30.39 9.25 -0.66
N ALA A 19 -29.82 8.78 -1.77
CA ALA A 19 -28.54 8.09 -1.74
C ALA A 19 -27.54 9.02 -1.06
N GLN A 20 -26.98 8.57 0.07
CA GLN A 20 -25.90 9.28 0.76
C GLN A 20 -24.70 9.32 -0.19
N THR A 21 -24.12 10.51 -0.36
CA THR A 21 -23.01 10.74 -1.28
C THR A 21 -21.69 10.31 -0.65
N TRP A 22 -21.50 10.55 0.64
CA TRP A 22 -20.40 9.95 1.39
C TRP A 22 -20.72 8.51 1.78
N GLN A 23 -19.70 7.66 1.65
CA GLN A 23 -19.79 6.25 1.99
C GLN A 23 -18.73 5.90 3.02
N SER A 24 -19.03 4.93 3.87
CA SER A 24 -18.03 4.30 4.73
C SER A 24 -17.86 2.85 4.34
N ASP A 25 -16.63 2.38 4.39
CA ASP A 25 -16.28 0.98 4.26
C ASP A 25 -15.50 0.53 5.50
N THR A 26 -15.76 -0.69 5.95
CA THR A 26 -15.09 -1.29 7.10
C THR A 26 -14.82 -2.76 6.83
N GLY A 27 -13.63 -3.24 7.18
CA GLY A 27 -13.23 -4.61 6.92
C GLY A 27 -12.28 -5.15 7.98
N ASP A 28 -12.22 -6.48 8.07
CA ASP A 28 -11.24 -7.21 8.87
C ASP A 28 -10.57 -8.23 7.95
N SER A 29 -9.30 -7.97 7.66
CA SER A 29 -8.46 -8.84 6.84
C SER A 29 -7.83 -9.98 7.62
N THR A 30 -8.11 -10.09 8.92
CA THR A 30 -7.46 -10.94 9.92
C THR A 30 -6.04 -10.51 10.33
N ALA A 31 -5.38 -9.62 9.59
CA ALA A 31 -4.16 -8.94 10.03
C ALA A 31 -4.45 -7.51 10.50
N LEU A 32 -5.26 -6.77 9.74
CA LEU A 32 -5.68 -5.41 10.04
C LEU A 32 -7.22 -5.26 10.00
N LEU A 33 -7.72 -4.44 10.90
CA LEU A 33 -9.02 -3.78 10.77
C LEU A 33 -8.83 -2.53 9.89
N TYR A 34 -9.65 -2.40 8.85
CA TYR A 34 -9.69 -1.26 7.96
C TYR A 34 -10.97 -0.49 8.15
N ALA A 35 -10.88 0.84 8.13
CA ALA A 35 -12.04 1.66 7.89
C ALA A 35 -11.70 2.88 7.05
N GLY A 36 -12.66 3.33 6.23
CA GLY A 36 -12.53 4.53 5.44
C GLY A 36 -13.87 5.23 5.22
N ALA A 37 -13.86 6.56 5.27
CA ALA A 37 -14.93 7.44 4.83
C ALA A 37 -14.51 8.08 3.51
N PHE A 38 -15.32 7.92 2.47
CA PHE A 38 -14.98 8.30 1.10
C PHE A 38 -15.97 9.32 0.57
N ALA A 39 -15.42 10.39 0.00
CA ALA A 39 -16.19 11.36 -0.77
C ALA A 39 -16.71 10.72 -2.08
N PRO A 40 -17.72 11.32 -2.73
CA PRO A 40 -18.17 10.88 -4.05
C PRO A 40 -17.02 10.80 -5.04
N GLY A 41 -16.93 9.68 -5.76
CA GLY A 41 -15.83 9.43 -6.70
C GLY A 41 -14.51 9.05 -6.05
N GLY A 42 -14.43 8.91 -4.72
CA GLY A 42 -13.22 8.46 -4.03
C GLY A 42 -12.06 9.46 -4.07
N THR A 43 -12.34 10.72 -4.38
CA THR A 43 -11.32 11.75 -4.60
C THR A 43 -10.73 12.25 -3.28
N THR A 44 -11.48 12.18 -2.18
CA THR A 44 -10.99 12.47 -0.82
C THR A 44 -11.43 11.37 0.13
N SER A 45 -10.55 10.95 1.03
CA SER A 45 -10.84 9.92 2.03
C SER A 45 -10.30 10.27 3.41
N PHE A 46 -10.94 9.71 4.43
CA PHE A 46 -10.45 9.64 5.80
C PHE A 46 -10.38 8.17 6.17
N SER A 47 -9.19 7.63 6.39
CA SER A 47 -9.01 6.18 6.57
C SER A 47 -8.10 5.87 7.74
N CYS A 48 -8.34 4.75 8.42
CA CYS A 48 -7.54 4.30 9.54
C CYS A 48 -7.45 2.78 9.54
N THR A 49 -6.41 2.30 10.21
CA THR A 49 -6.15 0.87 10.39
C THR A 49 -5.79 0.54 11.82
N THR A 50 -6.13 -0.65 12.27
CA THR A 50 -5.61 -1.15 13.56
C THR A 50 -5.20 -2.61 13.41
N PRO A 51 -4.33 -3.13 14.27
CA PRO A 51 -4.11 -4.57 14.36
C PRO A 51 -5.43 -5.31 14.59
N SER A 52 -5.68 -6.33 13.78
CA SER A 52 -6.82 -7.22 13.94
C SER A 52 -6.64 -8.08 15.20
N PRO A 53 -7.68 -8.30 16.02
CA PRO A 53 -7.62 -9.22 17.17
C PRO A 53 -7.16 -10.65 16.80
N GLN A 54 -7.31 -11.02 15.53
CA GLN A 54 -6.92 -12.31 14.96
C GLN A 54 -5.40 -12.41 14.81
N ASN A 55 -4.70 -11.27 14.69
CA ASN A 55 -3.24 -11.16 14.71
C ASN A 55 -2.54 -12.10 13.71
N VAL A 56 -3.13 -12.28 12.53
CA VAL A 56 -2.47 -12.98 11.42
C VAL A 56 -1.35 -12.08 10.88
N PRO A 57 -0.15 -12.61 10.55
CA PRO A 57 0.92 -11.80 9.97
C PRO A 57 0.50 -11.12 8.67
N LEU A 58 0.86 -9.84 8.50
CA LEU A 58 0.53 -9.03 7.29
C LEU A 58 0.92 -9.70 5.96
N ILE A 59 2.02 -10.46 5.97
CA ILE A 59 2.51 -11.16 4.78
C ILE A 59 1.56 -12.31 4.36
N GLU A 60 0.85 -12.92 5.30
CA GLU A 60 -0.07 -14.04 5.03
C GLU A 60 -1.43 -13.56 4.50
N THR A 61 -1.82 -12.33 4.83
CA THR A 61 -3.10 -11.73 4.40
C THR A 61 -2.96 -10.82 3.19
N GLY A 62 -1.72 -10.53 2.76
CA GLY A 62 -1.44 -9.59 1.67
C GLY A 62 -1.49 -8.11 2.09
N ASP A 63 -1.65 -7.82 3.38
CA ASP A 63 -1.81 -6.46 3.93
C ASP A 63 -0.48 -5.71 4.16
N HIS A 64 0.63 -6.29 3.70
CA HIS A 64 1.94 -5.64 3.77
C HIS A 64 2.03 -4.37 2.91
N GLU A 65 1.09 -4.18 1.97
CA GLU A 65 0.95 -2.99 1.12
C GLU A 65 -0.21 -2.06 1.53
N SER A 66 -0.75 -2.22 2.73
CA SER A 66 -1.89 -1.41 3.16
C SER A 66 -1.48 -0.12 3.85
N ILE A 67 -2.35 0.91 3.78
CA ILE A 67 -2.15 2.15 4.54
C ILE A 67 -2.05 1.79 6.01
N ARG A 68 -0.96 2.19 6.68
CA ARG A 68 -0.77 1.94 8.10
C ARG A 68 -0.90 3.21 8.92
N THR A 69 -1.74 3.15 9.94
CA THR A 69 -1.76 4.09 11.06
C THR A 69 -1.07 3.42 12.25
N ASP A 70 0.25 3.57 12.34
CA ASP A 70 1.06 2.85 13.32
C ASP A 70 0.98 3.40 14.75
N THR A 71 0.48 4.63 14.90
CA THR A 71 0.18 5.20 16.20
C THR A 71 -1.30 5.00 16.52
N PRO A 72 -1.65 4.59 17.75
CA PRO A 72 -3.05 4.53 18.17
C PRO A 72 -3.78 5.84 17.89
N TYR A 73 -4.97 5.73 17.31
CA TYR A 73 -5.85 6.84 16.98
C TYR A 73 -5.29 7.84 15.95
N ASP A 74 -4.33 7.41 15.11
CA ASP A 74 -4.02 8.07 13.86
C ASP A 74 -5.10 7.79 12.80
N ILE A 75 -5.29 8.75 11.92
CA ILE A 75 -6.13 8.69 10.73
C ILE A 75 -5.38 9.34 9.57
N VAL A 76 -5.46 8.71 8.40
CA VAL A 76 -4.88 9.21 7.16
C VAL A 76 -5.95 9.97 6.40
N VAL A 77 -5.63 11.21 6.05
CA VAL A 77 -6.40 11.99 5.08
C VAL A 77 -5.77 11.76 3.71
N GLY A 78 -6.54 11.18 2.79
CA GLY A 78 -6.09 10.83 1.44
C GLY A 78 -6.74 11.71 0.37
N PHE A 79 -5.98 12.04 -0.67
CA PHE A 79 -6.48 12.71 -1.87
C PHE A 79 -6.01 11.97 -3.12
N ASN A 80 -6.94 11.72 -4.03
CA ASN A 80 -6.66 11.09 -5.32
C ASN A 80 -5.83 12.05 -6.21
N ILE A 81 -5.00 11.46 -7.09
CA ILE A 81 -4.20 12.18 -8.10
C ILE A 81 -5.04 13.03 -9.05
N ASP A 82 -6.33 12.72 -9.23
CA ASP A 82 -7.26 13.54 -10.02
C ASP A 82 -7.48 14.95 -9.43
N LEU A 83 -7.27 15.15 -8.12
CA LEU A 83 -7.31 16.49 -7.52
C LEU A 83 -6.00 17.26 -7.72
N MET A 84 -4.89 16.53 -7.64
CA MET A 84 -3.53 17.04 -7.49
C MET A 84 -2.61 16.12 -8.30
N ASP A 85 -2.18 16.57 -9.47
CA ASP A 85 -1.33 15.77 -10.34
C ASP A 85 0.11 15.71 -9.80
N PRO A 86 0.59 14.55 -9.32
CA PRO A 86 1.94 14.40 -8.75
C PRO A 86 3.06 14.66 -9.74
N PHE A 87 2.79 14.65 -11.05
CA PHE A 87 3.79 14.91 -12.08
C PHE A 87 3.97 16.39 -12.39
N THR A 88 3.09 17.25 -11.88
CA THR A 88 3.14 18.71 -12.10
C THR A 88 3.34 19.51 -10.82
N LEU A 89 3.19 18.86 -9.66
CA LEU A 89 3.28 19.48 -8.35
C LEU A 89 4.59 19.07 -7.65
N PRO A 90 5.08 19.88 -6.69
CA PRO A 90 6.14 19.45 -5.79
C PRO A 90 5.69 18.23 -4.99
N GLU A 91 6.60 17.30 -4.69
CA GLU A 91 6.35 16.07 -3.92
C GLU A 91 5.67 16.30 -2.56
N GLN A 92 5.83 17.51 -2.00
CA GLN A 92 5.28 17.93 -0.72
C GLN A 92 4.51 19.23 -0.85
N LEU A 93 3.32 19.29 -0.25
CA LEU A 93 2.43 20.44 -0.26
C LEU A 93 2.13 20.89 1.18
N ASP A 94 2.51 22.12 1.50
CA ASP A 94 2.29 22.73 2.82
C ASP A 94 1.05 23.65 2.85
N THR A 95 0.27 23.69 1.75
CA THR A 95 -0.80 24.67 1.51
C THR A 95 -2.20 24.05 1.45
N VAL A 96 -2.32 22.72 1.58
CA VAL A 96 -3.60 22.03 1.50
C VAL A 96 -4.47 22.37 2.72
N ARG A 97 -5.72 22.73 2.46
CA ARG A 97 -6.70 23.13 3.47
C ARG A 97 -8.02 22.40 3.26
N ILE A 98 -8.66 22.00 4.35
CA ILE A 98 -10.07 21.61 4.35
C ILE A 98 -10.84 22.75 5.00
N ILE A 99 -11.80 23.33 4.28
CA ILE A 99 -12.62 24.44 4.73
C ILE A 99 -14.01 23.88 5.06
N LEU A 100 -14.42 23.99 6.32
CA LEU A 100 -15.72 23.53 6.81
C LEU A 100 -16.51 24.72 7.33
N ASP A 101 -17.66 25.00 6.74
CA ASP A 101 -18.52 26.13 7.14
C ASP A 101 -17.73 27.46 7.27
N ASP A 102 -16.94 27.76 6.23
CA ASP A 102 -16.03 28.91 6.12
C ASP A 102 -14.86 28.93 7.12
N VAL A 103 -14.66 27.87 7.91
CA VAL A 103 -13.52 27.71 8.83
C VAL A 103 -12.42 26.89 8.15
N PRO A 104 -11.24 27.47 7.88
CA PRO A 104 -10.14 26.75 7.27
C PRO A 104 -9.36 25.91 8.30
N TYR A 105 -9.12 24.65 7.96
CA TYR A 105 -8.22 23.72 8.64
C TYR A 105 -7.02 23.47 7.72
N THR A 106 -5.89 24.09 8.03
CA THR A 106 -4.63 23.82 7.31
C THR A 106 -4.12 22.46 7.73
N LEU A 107 -3.92 21.58 6.77
CA LEU A 107 -3.38 20.26 7.03
C LEU A 107 -1.88 20.37 7.33
N PRO A 108 -1.30 19.43 8.09
CA PRO A 108 0.13 19.22 8.06
C PRO A 108 0.60 18.96 6.63
N ARG A 109 1.93 18.92 6.45
CA ARG A 109 2.55 18.61 5.16
C ARG A 109 1.93 17.37 4.52
N VAL A 110 1.35 17.57 3.35
CA VAL A 110 0.78 16.49 2.53
C VAL A 110 1.85 16.03 1.55
N SER A 111 2.12 14.73 1.50
CA SER A 111 3.10 14.13 0.59
C SER A 111 2.43 13.18 -0.38
N TYR A 112 2.89 13.18 -1.63
CA TYR A 112 2.49 12.13 -2.56
C TYR A 112 3.18 10.82 -2.19
N SER A 113 2.41 9.73 -2.21
CA SER A 113 2.92 8.39 -1.98
C SER A 113 2.69 7.55 -3.22
N ASP A 114 3.77 7.24 -3.94
CA ASP A 114 3.74 6.28 -5.06
C ASP A 114 3.19 4.92 -4.63
N PHE A 115 3.48 4.55 -3.37
CA PHE A 115 3.01 3.32 -2.74
C PHE A 115 1.47 3.26 -2.71
N TYR A 116 0.82 4.33 -2.30
CA TYR A 116 -0.65 4.39 -2.18
C TYR A 116 -1.34 5.01 -3.40
N GLY A 117 -0.57 5.43 -4.42
CA GLY A 117 -1.09 6.18 -5.56
C GLY A 117 -1.92 7.41 -5.15
N SER A 118 -1.58 8.04 -4.03
CA SER A 118 -2.39 9.11 -3.44
C SER A 118 -1.55 10.08 -2.62
N TRP A 119 -2.06 11.30 -2.46
CA TRP A 119 -1.53 12.28 -1.55
C TRP A 119 -2.06 11.99 -0.15
N THR A 120 -1.18 11.88 0.82
CA THR A 120 -1.56 11.48 2.18
C THR A 120 -0.97 12.41 3.23
N VAL A 121 -1.70 12.51 4.34
CA VAL A 121 -1.21 13.11 5.58
C VAL A 121 -1.77 12.33 6.77
N TRP A 122 -0.90 12.04 7.74
CA TRP A 122 -1.28 11.38 8.99
C TRP A 122 -1.63 12.44 10.02
N MET A 123 -2.76 12.26 10.68
CA MET A 123 -3.27 13.16 11.69
C MET A 123 -3.83 12.37 12.86
N GLN A 124 -3.86 12.99 14.03
CA GLN A 124 -4.52 12.41 15.20
C GLN A 124 -6.04 12.60 15.08
N MET A 125 -6.84 11.58 15.39
CA MET A 125 -8.32 11.68 15.42
C MET A 125 -8.84 12.70 16.47
N THR A 126 -7.95 13.17 17.36
CA THR A 126 -8.24 14.25 18.31
C THR A 126 -8.08 15.65 17.73
N ASP A 127 -7.55 15.78 16.52
CA ASP A 127 -7.46 17.06 15.81
C ASP A 127 -8.84 17.70 15.65
N GLY A 128 -8.90 19.03 15.71
CA GLY A 128 -10.15 19.79 15.64
C GLY A 128 -10.93 19.64 14.33
N LEU A 129 -10.28 19.16 13.26
CA LEU A 129 -10.91 18.85 11.97
C LEU A 129 -12.00 17.78 12.08
N PHE A 130 -11.72 16.65 12.74
CA PHE A 130 -12.64 15.50 12.79
C PHE A 130 -13.97 15.77 13.53
N PRO A 131 -13.99 16.38 14.73
CA PRO A 131 -15.24 16.80 15.35
C PRO A 131 -15.95 17.93 14.57
N ALA A 132 -15.26 18.66 13.69
CA ALA A 132 -15.90 19.63 12.79
C ALA A 132 -16.57 18.94 11.59
N LEU A 133 -15.94 17.93 10.98
CA LEU A 133 -16.50 17.14 9.87
C LEU A 133 -17.88 16.56 10.22
N THR A 134 -18.07 16.09 11.46
CA THR A 134 -19.34 15.51 11.92
C THR A 134 -20.50 16.51 12.04
N ARG A 135 -20.22 17.82 11.94
CA ARG A 135 -21.21 18.90 12.07
C ARG A 135 -21.29 19.79 10.83
N ALA A 136 -20.33 19.64 9.92
CA ALA A 136 -20.17 20.48 8.74
C ALA A 136 -21.42 20.46 7.87
N GLN A 137 -21.87 21.64 7.44
CA GLN A 137 -22.93 21.79 6.43
C GLN A 137 -22.34 21.99 5.03
N SER A 138 -21.10 22.46 4.95
CA SER A 138 -20.33 22.66 3.73
C SER A 138 -18.90 22.16 3.91
N MET A 139 -18.32 21.61 2.84
CA MET A 139 -16.94 21.17 2.82
C MET A 139 -16.29 21.55 1.49
N VAL A 140 -15.12 22.18 1.57
CA VAL A 140 -14.27 22.50 0.41
C VAL A 140 -12.84 22.04 0.69
N VAL A 141 -12.23 21.36 -0.26
CA VAL A 141 -10.79 21.07 -0.25
C VAL A 141 -10.10 22.09 -1.13
N ASP A 142 -9.26 22.93 -0.55
CA ASP A 142 -8.39 23.87 -1.27
C ASP A 142 -6.97 23.29 -1.29
N THR A 143 -6.51 22.89 -2.47
CA THR A 143 -5.19 22.28 -2.67
C THR A 143 -4.04 23.29 -2.57
N GLY A 144 -4.34 24.59 -2.56
CA GLY A 144 -3.34 25.65 -2.65
C GLY A 144 -2.68 25.77 -4.02
N THR A 145 -3.10 24.98 -5.01
CA THR A 145 -2.60 25.00 -6.39
C THR A 145 -3.56 25.72 -7.36
N GLY A 146 -4.60 26.36 -6.82
CA GLY A 146 -5.51 27.25 -7.53
C GLY A 146 -6.92 26.71 -7.74
N THR A 147 -7.14 25.40 -7.58
CA THR A 147 -8.46 24.79 -7.69
C THR A 147 -8.94 24.34 -6.32
N ALA A 148 -10.13 24.82 -5.92
CA ALA A 148 -10.82 24.36 -4.74
C ALA A 148 -12.00 23.47 -5.14
N TYR A 149 -12.18 22.37 -4.43
CA TYR A 149 -13.16 21.33 -4.74
C TYR A 149 -14.23 21.29 -3.65
N ALA A 150 -15.46 21.60 -4.02
CA ALA A 150 -16.60 21.52 -3.11
C ALA A 150 -17.14 20.09 -3.05
N TYR A 151 -17.36 19.59 -1.85
CA TYR A 151 -17.94 18.28 -1.59
C TYR A 151 -19.35 18.42 -1.01
N PRO A 152 -20.31 17.58 -1.44
CA PRO A 152 -21.57 17.45 -0.72
C PRO A 152 -21.28 16.91 0.69
N THR A 153 -22.13 17.23 1.66
CA THR A 153 -21.95 16.82 3.07
C THR A 153 -22.99 15.81 3.54
N ASP A 154 -23.90 15.38 2.66
CA ASP A 154 -24.85 14.33 2.99
C ASP A 154 -24.14 12.98 3.18
N GLY A 155 -24.40 12.33 4.31
CA GLY A 155 -23.68 11.12 4.73
C GLY A 155 -22.30 11.34 5.36
N LEU A 156 -21.70 12.55 5.25
CA LEU A 156 -20.33 12.80 5.73
C LEU A 156 -20.18 12.47 7.22
N ARG A 157 -21.10 12.95 8.04
CA ARG A 157 -21.11 12.68 9.49
C ARG A 157 -21.12 11.19 9.78
N ASP A 158 -22.04 10.45 9.15
CA ASP A 158 -22.25 9.04 9.42
C ASP A 158 -21.03 8.23 8.98
N ALA A 159 -20.47 8.55 7.80
CA ALA A 159 -19.30 7.88 7.27
C ALA A 159 -18.05 8.10 8.14
N VAL A 160 -17.79 9.34 8.57
CA VAL A 160 -16.65 9.68 9.45
C VAL A 160 -16.81 9.02 10.81
N LEU A 161 -18.00 9.04 11.40
CA LEU A 161 -18.25 8.38 12.69
C LEU A 161 -18.12 6.86 12.59
N ALA A 162 -18.64 6.23 11.53
CA ALA A 162 -18.48 4.80 11.30
C ALA A 162 -16.99 4.42 11.22
N THR A 163 -16.22 5.20 10.46
CA THR A 163 -14.78 4.98 10.29
C THR A 163 -14.01 5.09 11.60
N VAL A 164 -14.19 6.20 12.31
CA VAL A 164 -13.47 6.46 13.56
C VAL A 164 -13.88 5.49 14.65
N ASN A 165 -15.17 5.19 14.81
CA ASN A 165 -15.63 4.24 15.83
C ASN A 165 -15.12 2.83 15.58
N PHE A 166 -15.01 2.40 14.32
CA PHE A 166 -14.46 1.09 13.99
C PHE A 166 -13.00 0.98 14.43
N CYS A 167 -12.16 1.95 14.06
CA CYS A 167 -10.75 1.96 14.46
C CYS A 167 -10.55 2.19 15.97
N ILE A 168 -11.37 3.02 16.64
CA ILE A 168 -11.32 3.13 18.10
C ILE A 168 -11.53 1.76 18.74
N SER A 169 -12.55 1.02 18.30
CA SER A 169 -12.84 -0.30 18.86
C SER A 169 -11.67 -1.29 18.65
N GLY A 170 -10.98 -1.19 17.52
CA GLY A 170 -9.79 -1.96 17.22
C GLY A 170 -8.62 -1.68 18.17
N TRP A 171 -8.29 -0.41 18.38
CA TRP A 171 -7.23 0.00 19.32
C TRP A 171 -7.58 -0.33 20.77
N GLU A 172 -8.81 -0.10 21.20
CA GLU A 172 -9.25 -0.46 22.55
C GLU A 172 -9.18 -1.98 22.79
N ALA A 173 -9.44 -2.80 21.78
CA ALA A 173 -9.27 -4.26 21.86
C ALA A 173 -7.80 -4.68 22.03
N GLN A 174 -6.84 -3.86 21.60
CA GLN A 174 -5.40 -4.05 21.82
C GLN A 174 -4.94 -3.50 23.20
N GLY A 175 -5.85 -2.90 23.97
CA GLY A 175 -5.57 -2.37 25.30
C GLY A 175 -5.16 -0.89 25.31
N ASP A 176 -5.22 -0.20 24.17
CA ASP A 176 -5.05 1.24 24.13
C ASP A 176 -6.26 1.95 24.76
N ILE A 177 -6.04 3.13 25.33
CA ILE A 177 -7.10 3.92 25.97
C ILE A 177 -7.42 5.11 25.08
N ALA A 178 -8.67 5.20 24.60
CA ALA A 178 -9.09 6.31 23.76
C ALA A 178 -8.93 7.65 24.50
N PRO A 179 -8.32 8.67 23.87
CA PRO A 179 -8.21 9.99 24.47
C PRO A 179 -9.59 10.56 24.79
N ARG A 180 -9.73 11.24 25.93
CA ARG A 180 -11.02 11.82 26.36
C ARG A 180 -11.66 12.73 25.29
N ALA A 181 -10.82 13.50 24.58
CA ALA A 181 -11.28 14.37 23.50
C ALA A 181 -11.94 13.56 22.37
N LEU A 182 -11.37 12.40 22.02
CA LEU A 182 -11.88 11.49 21.00
C LEU A 182 -13.23 10.89 21.42
N SER A 183 -13.33 10.36 22.65
CA SER A 183 -14.57 9.79 23.17
C SER A 183 -15.70 10.83 23.25
N ALA A 184 -15.36 12.10 23.50
CA ALA A 184 -16.34 13.17 23.63
C ALA A 184 -17.07 13.49 22.32
N TRP A 185 -16.42 13.36 21.16
CA TRP A 185 -17.03 13.70 19.87
C TRP A 185 -17.50 12.49 19.07
N SER A 186 -16.84 11.35 19.21
CA SER A 186 -17.22 10.09 18.53
C SER A 186 -18.53 9.48 19.08
N GLY A 187 -19.02 10.00 20.20
CA GLY A 187 -20.33 9.68 20.76
C GLY A 187 -20.35 8.48 21.70
N GLY A 188 -19.21 7.82 21.93
CA GLY A 188 -19.04 6.77 22.95
C GLY A 188 -19.95 5.54 22.84
N GLN A 189 -20.92 5.53 21.93
CA GLN A 189 -21.62 4.32 21.52
C GLN A 189 -20.69 3.57 20.59
N LEU A 190 -19.86 2.73 21.20
CA LEU A 190 -19.15 1.66 20.53
C LEU A 190 -20.13 1.00 19.57
N ALA A 191 -19.85 1.07 18.26
CA ALA A 191 -20.46 0.13 17.34
C ALA A 191 -20.21 -1.27 17.92
N PRO A 192 -21.20 -2.18 17.92
CA PRO A 192 -20.93 -3.54 18.36
C PRO A 192 -19.72 -4.03 17.58
N ALA A 193 -18.67 -4.47 18.31
CA ALA A 193 -17.49 -5.03 17.68
C ALA A 193 -17.96 -6.02 16.60
N PRO A 194 -17.37 -6.00 15.39
CA PRO A 194 -17.78 -6.91 14.33
C PRO A 194 -17.85 -8.31 14.93
N ALA A 195 -18.98 -8.99 14.72
CA ALA A 195 -19.10 -10.36 15.18
C ALA A 195 -17.88 -11.12 14.62
N PRO A 196 -17.12 -11.83 15.46
CA PRO A 196 -15.90 -12.48 15.01
C PRO A 196 -16.26 -13.33 13.79
N ILE A 197 -15.73 -12.95 12.63
CA ILE A 197 -15.77 -13.81 11.46
C ILE A 197 -15.08 -15.08 11.94
N ALA A 198 -15.77 -16.21 11.85
CA ALA A 198 -15.24 -17.48 12.30
C ALA A 198 -13.83 -17.62 11.74
N ALA A 199 -12.83 -17.58 12.64
CA ALA A 199 -11.44 -17.58 12.23
C ALA A 199 -11.26 -18.75 11.25
N PRO A 200 -10.69 -18.51 10.05
CA PRO A 200 -10.31 -19.63 9.20
C PRO A 200 -9.49 -20.57 10.08
N THR A 201 -9.87 -21.85 10.09
CA THR A 201 -9.14 -22.85 10.88
C THR A 201 -7.67 -22.70 10.50
N PRO A 202 -6.76 -22.40 11.45
CA PRO A 202 -5.39 -22.09 11.12
C PRO A 202 -4.86 -23.28 10.33
N ALA A 203 -4.65 -23.06 9.03
CA ALA A 203 -3.84 -23.95 8.25
C ALA A 203 -2.50 -23.98 8.99
N SER A 204 -2.00 -25.17 9.30
CA SER A 204 -0.68 -25.32 9.88
C SER A 204 0.34 -24.88 8.82
N THR A 205 0.59 -23.57 8.72
CA THR A 205 1.62 -23.02 7.85
C THR A 205 2.96 -23.32 8.51
N PRO A 206 3.90 -23.97 7.79
CA PRO A 206 5.27 -24.09 8.28
C PRO A 206 5.87 -22.68 8.42
N ALA A 207 6.76 -22.49 9.40
CA ALA A 207 7.49 -21.25 9.58
C ALA A 207 8.15 -20.77 8.28
N PRO A 208 8.26 -19.45 8.04
CA PRO A 208 9.00 -18.92 6.91
C PRO A 208 10.50 -19.19 7.13
N SER A 209 10.96 -20.35 6.69
CA SER A 209 12.37 -20.51 6.33
C SER A 209 12.63 -19.53 5.20
N GLY A 210 13.54 -18.57 5.38
CA GLY A 210 14.00 -17.64 4.35
C GLY A 210 14.73 -18.30 3.16
N GLY A 211 14.40 -19.55 2.86
CA GLY A 211 14.59 -20.16 1.56
C GLY A 211 13.22 -20.69 1.17
N GLN A 212 12.61 -20.07 0.15
CA GLN A 212 11.48 -20.71 -0.50
C GLN A 212 11.93 -22.13 -0.88
N ALA A 213 11.14 -23.13 -0.52
CA ALA A 213 11.42 -24.49 -0.98
C ALA A 213 11.41 -24.43 -2.50
N LEU A 214 12.58 -24.61 -3.12
CA LEU A 214 12.70 -24.62 -4.57
C LEU A 214 11.70 -25.62 -5.15
N LEU A 215 11.08 -25.25 -6.28
CA LEU A 215 10.18 -26.14 -6.99
C LEU A 215 10.89 -27.46 -7.31
N PRO A 216 10.17 -28.60 -7.30
CA PRO A 216 10.77 -29.88 -7.62
C PRO A 216 11.51 -29.84 -8.96
N GLY A 217 12.83 -30.07 -8.93
CA GLY A 217 13.68 -30.03 -10.13
C GLY A 217 14.46 -28.74 -10.34
N LEU A 218 14.27 -27.72 -9.48
CA LEU A 218 15.15 -26.55 -9.42
C LEU A 218 16.19 -26.73 -8.31
N SER A 219 17.42 -26.30 -8.59
CA SER A 219 18.50 -26.20 -7.61
C SER A 219 19.06 -24.77 -7.60
N PRO A 220 19.68 -24.30 -6.51
CA PRO A 220 20.37 -23.01 -6.53
C PRO A 220 21.46 -23.00 -7.60
N ALA A 221 21.61 -21.92 -8.34
CA ALA A 221 22.69 -21.81 -9.31
C ALA A 221 24.07 -21.84 -8.62
N PRO A 222 25.10 -22.39 -9.27
CA PRO A 222 26.47 -22.24 -8.82
C PRO A 222 26.79 -20.74 -8.67
N THR A 223 27.29 -20.36 -7.50
CA THR A 223 27.72 -18.98 -7.28
C THR A 223 29.06 -18.75 -7.96
N PHE A 224 29.13 -17.70 -8.78
CA PHE A 224 30.40 -17.22 -9.30
C PHE A 224 31.05 -16.30 -8.25
N PRO A 225 32.39 -16.32 -8.12
CA PRO A 225 33.05 -15.25 -7.39
C PRO A 225 32.74 -13.92 -8.09
N ILE A 226 32.29 -12.92 -7.34
CA ILE A 226 32.06 -11.57 -7.87
C ILE A 226 33.44 -11.01 -8.26
N PRO A 227 33.75 -10.82 -9.57
CA PRO A 227 35.03 -10.28 -10.00
C PRO A 227 35.13 -8.81 -9.67
N ASP A 228 36.35 -8.29 -9.53
CA ASP A 228 36.61 -6.87 -9.25
C ASP A 228 36.04 -5.89 -10.31
N GLN A 229 35.63 -6.37 -11.49
CA GLN A 229 35.13 -5.55 -12.60
C GLN A 229 33.61 -5.46 -12.75
N ALA A 230 32.87 -6.45 -12.25
CA ALA A 230 31.41 -6.42 -12.13
C ALA A 230 30.84 -5.26 -11.29
N PRO A 231 31.57 -4.74 -10.28
CA PRO A 231 31.17 -3.57 -9.56
C PRO A 231 31.10 -2.33 -10.44
N GLN A 232 32.00 -2.13 -11.42
CA GLN A 232 32.13 -0.78 -11.99
C GLN A 232 30.94 -0.37 -12.86
N VAL A 233 30.39 -1.27 -13.69
CA VAL A 233 29.21 -0.95 -14.52
C VAL A 233 27.96 -0.76 -13.66
N ALA A 234 27.78 -1.60 -12.64
CA ALA A 234 26.72 -1.44 -11.65
C ALA A 234 26.90 -0.13 -10.86
N ILE A 235 28.13 0.19 -10.44
CA ILE A 235 28.52 1.44 -9.76
C ILE A 235 28.21 2.64 -10.64
N ASP A 236 28.59 2.64 -11.91
CA ASP A 236 28.35 3.76 -12.81
C ASP A 236 26.84 4.03 -12.98
N ARG A 237 26.04 2.96 -13.04
CA ARG A 237 24.58 3.06 -13.05
C ARG A 237 24.01 3.59 -11.74
N MET A 238 24.52 3.14 -10.60
CA MET A 238 24.15 3.65 -9.28
C MET A 238 24.55 5.13 -9.08
N VAL A 239 25.74 5.54 -9.54
CA VAL A 239 26.16 6.96 -9.55
C VAL A 239 25.17 7.81 -10.35
N ALA A 240 24.81 7.35 -11.55
CA ALA A 240 23.86 8.06 -12.39
C ALA A 240 22.46 8.16 -11.74
N GLN A 241 22.02 7.11 -11.05
CA GLN A 241 20.71 7.03 -10.44
C GLN A 241 20.60 7.75 -9.09
N CYS A 242 21.57 7.57 -8.19
CA CYS A 242 21.57 8.21 -6.88
C CYS A 242 21.88 9.71 -6.94
N GLN A 243 22.41 10.21 -8.07
CA GLN A 243 22.84 11.61 -8.25
C GLN A 243 23.74 12.13 -7.11
N GLY A 244 24.51 11.23 -6.48
CA GLY A 244 25.20 11.51 -5.23
C GLY A 244 25.96 10.31 -4.69
N GLU A 245 26.31 10.37 -3.41
CA GLU A 245 26.95 9.26 -2.71
C GLU A 245 25.94 8.11 -2.50
N PHE A 246 26.43 6.88 -2.40
CA PHE A 246 25.60 5.71 -2.13
C PHE A 246 26.38 4.65 -1.36
N SER A 247 25.68 3.71 -0.74
CA SER A 247 26.23 2.48 -0.21
C SER A 247 25.51 1.26 -0.77
N VAL A 248 26.22 0.13 -0.84
CA VAL A 248 25.71 -1.13 -1.36
C VAL A 248 26.05 -2.22 -0.37
N ASP A 249 25.03 -2.93 0.11
CA ASP A 249 25.23 -4.18 0.85
C ASP A 249 25.86 -5.20 -0.10
N PRO A 250 26.96 -5.89 0.26
CA PRO A 250 27.56 -6.90 -0.59
C PRO A 250 26.59 -8.00 -1.06
N SER A 251 25.54 -8.29 -0.28
CA SER A 251 24.47 -9.23 -0.65
C SER A 251 23.51 -8.71 -1.71
N ALA A 252 23.55 -7.41 -2.02
CA ALA A 252 22.77 -6.79 -3.09
C ALA A 252 23.26 -7.22 -4.49
N VAL A 253 24.47 -7.77 -4.61
CA VAL A 253 25.04 -8.21 -5.88
C VAL A 253 25.19 -9.73 -5.87
N GLN A 254 24.54 -10.39 -6.82
CA GLN A 254 24.70 -11.81 -7.07
C GLN A 254 25.36 -12.04 -8.43
N ALA A 255 25.98 -13.21 -8.60
CA ALA A 255 26.59 -13.60 -9.87
C ALA A 255 26.22 -15.04 -10.25
N ALA A 256 25.76 -15.21 -11.50
CA ALA A 256 25.33 -16.48 -12.10
C ALA A 256 25.51 -16.43 -13.63
N ASP A 257 25.66 -17.57 -14.30
CA ASP A 257 25.71 -17.65 -15.77
C ASP A 257 24.29 -17.89 -16.28
N VAL A 258 23.50 -16.81 -16.37
CA VAL A 258 22.06 -16.84 -16.69
C VAL A 258 21.79 -16.80 -18.20
N ASP A 259 22.77 -16.36 -19.00
CA ASP A 259 22.70 -16.43 -20.47
C ASP A 259 23.37 -17.68 -21.09
N GLY A 260 24.11 -18.46 -20.30
CA GLY A 260 24.66 -19.75 -20.67
C GLY A 260 25.94 -19.66 -21.50
N ASP A 261 26.63 -18.52 -21.51
CA ASP A 261 27.88 -18.31 -22.26
C ASP A 261 29.15 -18.77 -21.50
N GLY A 262 29.00 -19.20 -20.24
CA GLY A 262 30.09 -19.66 -19.39
C GLY A 262 30.84 -18.55 -18.66
N ALA A 263 30.43 -17.30 -18.81
CA ALA A 263 30.90 -16.14 -18.06
C ALA A 263 29.87 -15.71 -16.99
N PRO A 264 30.32 -15.03 -15.92
CA PRO A 264 29.41 -14.55 -14.88
C PRO A 264 28.58 -13.36 -15.37
N ASP A 265 27.27 -13.46 -15.23
CA ASP A 265 26.32 -12.35 -15.27
C ASP A 265 26.09 -11.82 -13.85
N TYR A 266 25.58 -10.59 -13.74
CA TYR A 266 25.34 -9.94 -12.45
C TYR A 266 23.90 -9.55 -12.25
N ILE A 267 23.42 -9.76 -11.03
CA ILE A 267 22.09 -9.36 -10.60
C ILE A 267 22.28 -8.33 -9.48
N LEU A 268 21.82 -7.11 -9.70
CA LEU A 268 21.81 -6.03 -8.71
C LEU A 268 20.42 -5.88 -8.12
N ASN A 269 20.28 -6.16 -6.81
CA ASN A 269 19.08 -5.95 -6.03
C ASN A 269 19.10 -4.57 -5.38
N TYR A 270 18.20 -3.68 -5.78
CA TYR A 270 18.14 -2.33 -5.24
C TYR A 270 17.71 -2.26 -3.77
N SER A 271 17.22 -3.36 -3.16
CA SER A 271 16.86 -3.39 -1.74
C SER A 271 18.04 -3.21 -0.79
N GLY A 272 19.24 -3.57 -1.25
CA GLY A 272 20.49 -3.36 -0.53
C GLY A 272 21.27 -2.13 -0.98
N VAL A 273 20.66 -1.21 -1.75
CA VAL A 273 21.28 0.04 -2.19
C VAL A 273 20.68 1.22 -1.42
N GLU A 274 21.53 2.03 -0.81
CA GLU A 274 21.15 3.26 -0.09
C GLU A 274 21.77 4.47 -0.79
N CYS A 275 20.95 5.40 -1.28
CA CYS A 275 21.43 6.65 -1.87
C CYS A 275 21.48 7.76 -0.81
N PHE A 276 22.62 8.44 -0.67
CA PHE A 276 22.80 9.57 0.24
C PHE A 276 22.65 10.90 -0.51
N GLY A 277 21.71 11.75 -0.06
CA GLY A 277 21.57 13.13 -0.55
C GLY A 277 20.72 13.33 -1.81
N GLY A 278 20.08 12.28 -2.34
CA GLY A 278 19.05 12.37 -3.39
C GLY A 278 17.62 12.51 -2.82
N LEU A 279 16.64 12.87 -3.67
CA LEU A 279 15.23 13.07 -3.30
C LEU A 279 14.52 11.79 -2.82
N THR A 280 15.04 10.60 -3.16
CA THR A 280 14.49 9.30 -2.72
C THR A 280 15.58 8.50 -2.01
N GLY A 281 15.50 8.33 -0.68
CA GLY A 281 16.49 7.59 0.12
C GLY A 281 16.61 6.09 -0.22
N ARG A 282 15.72 5.56 -1.06
CA ARG A 282 15.79 4.22 -1.67
C ARG A 282 15.43 4.35 -3.14
N ALA A 283 16.42 4.32 -4.02
CA ALA A 283 16.13 4.33 -5.45
C ALA A 283 15.47 2.99 -5.82
N TYR A 284 14.27 3.05 -6.41
CA TYR A 284 13.61 1.93 -7.09
C TYR A 284 13.20 0.73 -6.23
N CYS A 285 13.04 0.93 -4.92
CA CYS A 285 12.31 0.00 -4.06
C CYS A 285 10.99 0.65 -3.64
N GLY A 286 9.91 0.17 -4.26
CA GLY A 286 8.54 0.60 -3.98
C GLY A 286 7.86 -0.27 -2.93
N ALA A 287 6.54 -0.46 -3.09
CA ALA A 287 5.66 -0.96 -2.03
C ALA A 287 5.92 -2.38 -1.53
N ALA A 288 6.10 -3.33 -2.44
CA ALA A 288 6.60 -4.65 -2.10
C ALA A 288 7.67 -5.14 -3.08
N ASN A 289 7.86 -4.48 -4.22
CA ASN A 289 8.86 -4.87 -5.18
C ASN A 289 10.02 -3.87 -5.19
N CYS A 290 11.23 -4.42 -5.27
CA CYS A 290 12.43 -3.71 -5.63
C CYS A 290 12.76 -3.96 -7.10
N GLN A 291 13.37 -2.97 -7.72
CA GLN A 291 14.02 -3.16 -9.00
C GLN A 291 15.19 -4.13 -8.85
N PHE A 292 15.36 -4.99 -9.83
CA PHE A 292 16.53 -5.82 -10.04
C PHE A 292 17.06 -5.56 -11.44
N ASP A 293 18.35 -5.30 -11.56
CA ASP A 293 19.02 -5.16 -12.85
C ASP A 293 19.88 -6.38 -13.13
N VAL A 294 19.64 -7.02 -14.27
CA VAL A 294 20.39 -8.20 -14.73
C VAL A 294 21.33 -7.80 -15.87
N PHE A 295 22.63 -7.81 -15.58
CA PHE A 295 23.72 -7.46 -16.48
C PHE A 295 24.32 -8.72 -17.11
N LEU A 296 24.11 -8.88 -18.42
CA LEU A 296 24.57 -10.04 -19.16
C LEU A 296 25.98 -9.84 -19.72
N SER A 297 26.83 -10.83 -19.53
CA SER A 297 28.19 -10.91 -20.04
C SER A 297 28.20 -10.98 -21.58
N SER A 298 27.25 -11.69 -22.20
CA SER A 298 27.04 -11.70 -23.65
C SER A 298 26.73 -10.32 -24.26
N ARG A 299 26.33 -9.34 -23.43
CA ARG A 299 26.06 -7.95 -23.81
C ARG A 299 27.15 -6.97 -23.39
N ALA A 300 28.31 -7.49 -22.97
CA ALA A 300 29.35 -6.70 -22.33
C ALA A 300 28.80 -5.84 -21.18
N TYR A 301 27.80 -6.38 -20.46
CA TYR A 301 27.10 -5.73 -19.34
C TYR A 301 26.38 -4.42 -19.71
N ALA A 302 26.16 -4.14 -20.99
CA ALA A 302 25.40 -2.98 -21.43
C ALA A 302 23.90 -3.26 -21.40
N ASN A 303 23.10 -2.22 -21.10
CA ASN A 303 21.63 -2.25 -21.11
C ASN A 303 21.05 -3.43 -20.30
N PRO A 304 21.11 -3.37 -18.96
CA PRO A 304 20.61 -4.46 -18.12
C PRO A 304 19.12 -4.73 -18.38
N SER A 305 18.71 -5.98 -18.18
CA SER A 305 17.29 -6.33 -18.15
C SER A 305 16.73 -5.97 -16.78
N GLU A 306 15.65 -5.19 -16.76
CA GLU A 306 15.05 -4.70 -15.51
C GLU A 306 13.89 -5.63 -15.09
N PHE A 307 13.90 -6.04 -13.83
CA PHE A 307 12.82 -6.79 -13.19
C PHE A 307 12.29 -5.99 -12.01
N LEU A 308 11.00 -6.15 -11.72
CA LEU A 308 10.38 -5.58 -10.52
C LEU A 308 9.84 -6.74 -9.67
N ALA A 309 10.52 -7.04 -8.57
CA ALA A 309 10.31 -8.26 -7.80
C ALA A 309 10.51 -8.04 -6.30
N ILE A 310 9.98 -8.93 -5.45
CA ILE A 310 10.35 -9.06 -4.04
C ILE A 310 11.73 -9.75 -3.94
N ALA A 311 11.94 -10.79 -4.76
CA ALA A 311 13.19 -11.53 -4.86
C ALA A 311 13.42 -11.99 -6.30
N LEU A 312 14.69 -12.12 -6.68
CA LEU A 312 15.11 -12.64 -7.98
C LEU A 312 16.31 -13.57 -7.74
N ASP A 313 16.04 -14.87 -7.78
CA ASP A 313 17.02 -15.90 -7.42
C ASP A 313 17.47 -16.67 -8.67
N PRO A 314 18.78 -16.81 -8.92
CA PRO A 314 19.27 -17.66 -10.00
C PRO A 314 19.08 -19.15 -9.61
N VAL A 315 18.40 -19.88 -10.48
CA VAL A 315 18.04 -21.30 -10.31
C VAL A 315 18.52 -22.12 -11.51
N VAL A 316 18.77 -23.40 -11.31
CA VAL A 316 19.16 -24.34 -12.38
C VAL A 316 18.11 -25.42 -12.52
N ASP A 317 17.68 -25.68 -13.77
CA ASP A 317 16.70 -26.72 -14.10
C ASP A 317 17.30 -28.13 -14.23
N GLY A 318 16.46 -29.14 -14.46
CA GLY A 318 16.88 -30.53 -14.62
C GLY A 318 17.75 -30.79 -15.86
N GLN A 319 17.86 -29.82 -16.77
CA GLN A 319 18.69 -29.83 -17.97
C GLN A 319 20.01 -29.08 -17.76
N GLY A 320 20.23 -28.49 -16.58
CA GLY A 320 21.42 -27.72 -16.25
C GLY A 320 21.39 -26.29 -16.78
N ARG A 321 20.24 -25.79 -17.25
CA ARG A 321 20.11 -24.40 -17.69
C ARG A 321 19.85 -23.50 -16.48
N THR A 322 20.59 -22.40 -16.38
CA THR A 322 20.33 -21.36 -15.40
C THR A 322 19.16 -20.50 -15.86
N GLY A 323 18.23 -20.20 -14.96
CA GLY A 323 17.16 -19.21 -15.13
C GLY A 323 17.04 -18.34 -13.88
N LEU A 324 16.09 -17.41 -13.91
CA LEU A 324 15.79 -16.49 -12.82
C LEU A 324 14.40 -16.78 -12.27
N LEU A 325 14.32 -17.26 -11.03
CA LEU A 325 13.05 -17.42 -10.33
C LEU A 325 12.69 -16.10 -9.65
N MET A 326 11.53 -15.57 -9.99
CA MET A 326 11.06 -14.28 -9.49
C MET A 326 9.99 -14.51 -8.42
N ALA A 327 10.15 -13.92 -7.24
CA ALA A 327 9.07 -13.71 -6.30
C ALA A 327 8.54 -12.29 -6.48
N SER A 328 7.23 -12.10 -6.63
CA SER A 328 6.61 -10.78 -6.78
C SER A 328 5.27 -10.72 -6.03
N THR A 329 4.60 -9.58 -6.05
CA THR A 329 3.24 -9.45 -5.54
C THR A 329 2.25 -10.20 -6.43
N LEU A 330 1.03 -10.41 -5.93
CA LEU A 330 -0.07 -11.10 -6.63
C LEU A 330 -0.28 -10.61 -8.08
N PHE A 331 -0.08 -9.32 -8.34
CA PHE A 331 -0.19 -8.75 -9.68
C PHE A 331 0.99 -9.10 -10.61
N GLY A 332 2.20 -9.26 -10.07
CA GLY A 332 3.36 -9.74 -10.83
C GLY A 332 3.36 -11.26 -11.04
N CYS A 333 2.62 -12.00 -10.20
CA CYS A 333 2.56 -13.46 -10.21
C CYS A 333 1.27 -14.06 -10.80
N ALA A 334 0.50 -13.30 -11.58
CA ALA A 334 -0.77 -13.78 -12.15
C ALA A 334 -0.59 -15.14 -12.85
N ASP A 335 -1.54 -16.06 -12.64
CA ASP A 335 -1.57 -17.43 -13.20
C ASP A 335 -0.36 -18.33 -12.86
N GLY A 336 0.32 -18.09 -11.74
CA GLY A 336 1.47 -18.91 -11.31
C GLY A 336 2.79 -18.52 -12.00
N ALA A 337 2.84 -17.35 -12.63
CA ALA A 337 4.02 -16.85 -13.34
C ALA A 337 5.29 -16.74 -12.47
N CYS A 338 5.15 -16.64 -11.14
CA CYS A 338 6.28 -16.63 -10.21
C CYS A 338 6.86 -18.01 -9.90
N ASP A 339 6.17 -19.09 -10.30
CA ASP A 339 6.67 -20.46 -10.19
C ASP A 339 7.41 -20.90 -11.46
N THR A 340 7.57 -20.03 -12.45
CA THR A 340 8.28 -20.36 -13.70
C THR A 340 9.54 -19.52 -13.82
N PRO A 341 10.74 -20.13 -13.85
CA PRO A 341 11.96 -19.38 -14.05
C PRO A 341 11.97 -18.69 -15.42
N PHE A 342 12.48 -17.47 -15.46
CA PHE A 342 12.78 -16.78 -16.70
C PHE A 342 14.13 -17.28 -17.25
N TYR A 343 14.15 -17.69 -18.51
CA TYR A 343 15.35 -18.09 -19.23
C TYR A 343 15.71 -17.07 -20.30
N TRP A 344 17.01 -16.90 -20.51
CA TRP A 344 17.52 -16.11 -21.62
C TRP A 344 17.36 -16.86 -22.95
N ASP A 345 16.71 -16.24 -23.94
CA ASP A 345 16.53 -16.82 -25.28
C ASP A 345 17.56 -16.33 -26.32
N GLY A 346 18.53 -15.51 -25.89
CA GLY A 346 19.47 -14.80 -26.75
C GLY A 346 19.09 -13.34 -27.01
N THR A 347 17.83 -12.96 -26.76
CA THR A 347 17.30 -11.61 -27.02
C THR A 347 16.61 -10.99 -25.81
N GLN A 348 15.87 -11.78 -25.03
CA GLN A 348 15.16 -11.34 -23.83
C GLN A 348 14.98 -12.52 -22.86
N PHE A 349 14.55 -12.18 -21.64
CA PHE A 349 14.10 -13.17 -20.68
C PHE A 349 12.66 -13.60 -20.98
N THR A 350 12.43 -14.91 -21.03
CA THR A 350 11.13 -15.54 -21.32
C THR A 350 10.85 -16.67 -20.34
N GLN A 351 9.58 -16.90 -20.00
CA GLN A 351 9.13 -18.02 -19.16
C GLN A 351 8.99 -19.31 -19.97
#